data_AF-A0A9E2BAV7-F1
#
_entry.id   AF-A0A9E2BAV7-F1
#
_cell.length_a   1.000
_cell.length_b   1.000
_cell.length_c   1.000
_cell.angle_alpha   90.00
_cell.angle_beta   90.00
_cell.angle_gamma   90.00
#
_symmetry.space_group_name_H-M   'P 1'
#
loop_
_entity.id
_entity.type
_entity.pdbx_description
1 polymer ?
#
loop_
_entity_poly.entity_id
_entity_poly.type
_entity_poly.pdbx_seq_one_letter_code
_entity_poly.pdbx_strand_id
1 'polypeptide(L)'
;GFFFTAGDHEALIHRSKSMSDEAMPSGNGIAALALNRLGHLLGEPRYIDAAAETVRATGAALMDFPHAHASMVTALEEIVDPPEVVVIRGEPNEIDTWRRALGAVYTPRRLILAIPADAGGLPEALELRRPQGDAVAYVCRGTSCTQPLTDLADVAAELKGSE
;
A
#
# COMPACT_ATOMS: atom_id res chain seq x y z
N GLY A 1 -7.37 10.53 11.63
CA GLY A 1 -6.59 11.64 11.05
C GLY A 1 -5.69 12.28 12.10
N PHE A 2 -4.55 12.78 11.66
CA PHE A 2 -3.34 13.13 12.39
C PHE A 2 -3.11 14.65 12.46
N PHE A 3 -2.46 15.08 13.53
CA PHE A 3 -2.00 16.46 13.70
C PHE A 3 -0.61 16.63 13.10
N PHE A 4 -0.27 17.88 12.73
CA PHE A 4 1.08 18.20 12.25
C PHE A 4 2.16 18.10 13.34
N THR A 5 1.76 18.19 14.61
CA THR A 5 2.67 18.07 15.76
C THR A 5 2.51 16.74 16.48
N ALA A 6 3.61 16.25 17.05
CA ALA A 6 3.63 15.03 17.87
C ALA A 6 2.78 15.19 19.15
N GLY A 7 2.43 14.06 19.78
CA GLY A 7 1.61 14.04 21.00
C GLY A 7 2.34 14.59 22.23
N ASP A 8 3.67 14.54 22.22
CA ASP A 8 4.61 15.02 23.23
C ASP A 8 5.24 16.39 22.87
N HIS A 9 4.75 17.03 21.81
CA HIS A 9 5.12 18.40 21.47
C HIS A 9 4.68 19.35 22.58
N GLU A 10 5.37 20.50 22.72
CA GLU A 10 4.92 21.55 23.63
C GLU A 10 3.46 21.92 23.40
N ALA A 11 2.79 22.36 24.48
CA ALA A 11 1.38 22.72 24.44
C ALA A 11 1.16 23.97 23.57
N LEU A 12 0.67 23.76 22.35
CA LEU A 12 0.30 24.84 21.44
C LEU A 12 -1.16 25.25 21.64
N ILE A 13 -1.45 26.54 21.41
CA ILE A 13 -2.82 27.08 21.42
C ILE A 13 -3.70 26.38 20.38
N HIS A 14 -3.14 26.06 19.22
CA HIS A 14 -3.83 25.36 18.14
C HIS A 14 -2.88 24.37 17.46
N ARG A 15 -3.33 23.12 17.32
CA ARG A 15 -2.63 22.08 16.56
C ARG A 15 -3.35 21.90 15.24
N SER A 16 -2.68 22.22 14.14
CA SER A 16 -3.25 22.10 12.81
C SER A 16 -3.45 20.62 12.42
N LYS A 17 -4.58 20.38 11.77
CA LYS A 17 -4.96 19.10 11.18
C LYS A 17 -5.46 19.37 9.77
N SER A 18 -4.52 19.54 8.84
CA SER A 18 -4.88 19.79 7.44
C SER A 18 -5.38 18.52 6.78
N MET A 19 -6.58 18.57 6.24
CA MET A 19 -7.22 17.48 5.47
C MET A 19 -7.39 17.85 3.99
N SER A 20 -7.15 19.13 3.63
CA SER A 20 -7.24 19.67 2.28
C SER A 20 -5.89 19.69 1.60
N ASP A 21 -5.91 19.44 0.30
CA ASP A 21 -4.76 19.63 -0.57
C ASP A 21 -4.62 21.12 -0.89
N GLU A 22 -3.36 21.55 -1.01
CA GLU A 22 -3.02 22.88 -1.51
C GLU A 22 -2.08 22.73 -2.70
N ALA A 23 -0.94 23.43 -2.71
CA ALA A 23 0.12 23.19 -3.69
C ALA A 23 0.71 21.76 -3.58
N MET A 24 0.53 21.10 -2.43
CA MET A 24 0.93 19.73 -2.18
C MET A 24 -0.25 18.91 -1.64
N PRO A 25 -0.23 17.58 -1.78
CA PRO A 25 -1.17 16.69 -1.10
C PRO A 25 -1.17 16.92 0.41
N SER A 26 -2.34 16.80 1.02
CA SER A 26 -2.48 16.85 2.48
C SER A 26 -1.68 15.74 3.14
N GLY A 27 -0.97 16.07 4.23
CA GLY A 27 -0.22 15.07 4.99
C GLY A 27 -1.13 13.95 5.52
N ASN A 28 -2.38 14.27 5.82
CA ASN A 28 -3.38 13.28 6.22
C ASN A 28 -3.80 12.34 5.08
N GLY A 29 -3.95 12.84 3.85
CA GLY A 29 -4.29 12.00 2.70
C GLY A 29 -3.16 11.03 2.36
N ILE A 30 -1.93 11.53 2.36
CA ILE A 30 -0.74 10.68 2.18
C ILE A 30 -0.59 9.67 3.32
N ALA A 31 -0.83 10.08 4.57
CA ALA A 31 -0.78 9.17 5.71
C ALA A 31 -1.86 8.07 5.60
N ALA A 32 -3.09 8.41 5.22
CA ALA A 32 -4.15 7.42 5.01
C ALA A 32 -3.76 6.41 3.93
N LEU A 33 -3.24 6.87 2.79
CA LEU A 33 -2.78 6.01 1.70
C LEU A 33 -1.65 5.08 2.15
N ALA A 34 -0.63 5.63 2.82
CA ALA A 34 0.52 4.87 3.30
C ALA A 34 0.11 3.82 4.35
N LEU A 35 -0.76 4.18 5.29
CA LEU A 35 -1.24 3.27 6.33
C LEU A 35 -2.14 2.17 5.76
N ASN A 36 -3.00 2.49 4.78
CA ASN A 36 -3.81 1.48 4.10
C ASN A 36 -2.92 0.42 3.43
N ARG A 37 -1.94 0.86 2.63
CA ARG A 37 -0.99 -0.01 1.94
C ARG A 37 -0.14 -0.81 2.91
N LEU A 38 0.35 -0.19 3.97
CA LEU A 38 1.15 -0.86 5.01
C LEU A 38 0.33 -1.90 5.77
N GLY A 39 -0.94 -1.58 6.10
CA GLY A 39 -1.87 -2.49 6.75
C GLY A 39 -2.11 -3.75 5.93
N HIS A 40 -2.36 -3.62 4.62
CA HIS A 40 -2.48 -4.76 3.72
C HIS A 40 -1.18 -5.54 3.54
N LEU A 41 -0.05 -4.85 3.40
CA LEU A 41 1.27 -5.49 3.23
C LEU A 41 1.66 -6.32 4.46
N LEU A 42 1.39 -5.81 5.66
CA LEU A 42 1.81 -6.42 6.92
C LEU A 42 0.71 -7.26 7.59
N GLY A 43 -0.52 -7.25 7.05
CA GLY A 43 -1.67 -7.87 7.71
C GLY A 43 -1.97 -7.23 9.06
N GLU A 44 -1.80 -5.92 9.19
CA GLU A 44 -1.89 -5.18 10.44
C GLU A 44 -3.15 -4.27 10.46
N PRO A 45 -4.24 -4.71 11.12
CA PRO A 45 -5.52 -4.01 11.09
C PRO A 45 -5.47 -2.59 11.64
N ARG A 46 -4.59 -2.30 12.62
CA ARG A 46 -4.53 -0.94 13.21
C ARG A 46 -4.21 0.14 12.18
N TYR A 47 -3.44 -0.20 11.14
CA TYR A 47 -3.11 0.75 10.07
C TYR A 47 -4.27 0.94 9.09
N ILE A 48 -5.00 -0.14 8.77
CA ILE A 48 -6.21 -0.09 7.94
C ILE A 48 -7.29 0.75 8.63
N ASP A 49 -7.51 0.51 9.92
CA ASP A 49 -8.47 1.25 10.74
C ASP A 49 -8.11 2.75 10.80
N ALA A 50 -6.83 3.06 11.06
CA ALA A 50 -6.35 4.44 11.11
C ALA A 50 -6.49 5.17 9.76
N ALA A 51 -6.29 4.47 8.64
CA ALA A 51 -6.53 5.01 7.30
C ALA A 51 -8.02 5.31 7.08
N ALA A 52 -8.90 4.34 7.37
CA ALA A 52 -10.34 4.47 7.23
C ALA A 52 -10.92 5.59 8.11
N GLU A 53 -10.48 5.70 9.37
CA GLU A 53 -10.86 6.79 10.26
C GLU A 53 -10.38 8.16 9.76
N THR A 54 -9.23 8.22 9.10
CA THR A 54 -8.71 9.47 8.53
C THR A 54 -9.55 9.95 7.36
N VAL A 55 -9.94 9.05 6.45
CA VAL A 55 -10.85 9.38 5.34
C VAL A 55 -12.23 9.74 5.86
N ARG A 56 -12.78 8.98 6.82
CA ARG A 56 -14.09 9.24 7.44
C ARG A 56 -14.14 10.63 8.10
N ALA A 57 -13.05 11.07 8.74
CA ALA A 57 -12.98 12.39 9.36
C ALA A 57 -13.05 13.56 8.35
N THR A 58 -12.72 13.33 7.07
CA THR A 58 -12.87 14.33 5.99
C THR A 58 -14.23 14.26 5.31
N GLY A 59 -15.07 13.28 5.62
CA GLY A 59 -16.23 12.89 4.80
C GLY A 59 -17.15 14.04 4.39
N ALA A 60 -17.53 14.93 5.31
CA ALA A 60 -18.38 16.08 4.97
C ALA A 60 -17.69 17.05 3.99
N ALA A 61 -16.45 17.47 4.30
CA ALA A 61 -15.69 18.38 3.44
C ALA A 61 -15.34 17.77 2.08
N LEU A 62 -15.09 16.46 2.05
CA LEU A 62 -14.82 15.71 0.82
C LEU A 62 -16.05 15.69 -0.11
N MET A 63 -17.26 15.60 0.45
CA MET A 63 -18.51 15.65 -0.33
C MET A 63 -18.80 17.05 -0.87
N ASP A 64 -18.52 18.09 -0.10
CA ASP A 64 -18.77 19.48 -0.50
C ASP A 64 -17.71 20.00 -1.49
N PHE A 65 -16.44 19.64 -1.30
CA PHE A 65 -15.30 20.16 -2.04
C PHE A 65 -14.29 19.07 -2.48
N PRO A 66 -14.70 18.05 -3.27
CA PRO A 66 -13.83 16.93 -3.61
C PRO A 66 -12.53 17.34 -4.31
N HIS A 67 -12.57 18.42 -5.10
CA HIS A 67 -11.41 18.98 -5.80
C HIS A 67 -10.33 19.55 -4.86
N ALA A 68 -10.70 19.92 -3.63
CA ALA A 68 -9.77 20.38 -2.60
C ALA A 68 -9.21 19.23 -1.74
N HIS A 69 -9.59 17.98 -2.03
CA HIS A 69 -9.28 16.81 -1.21
C HIS A 69 -8.89 15.59 -2.08
N ALA A 70 -8.23 15.80 -3.22
CA ALA A 70 -7.88 14.74 -4.17
C ALA A 70 -7.06 13.59 -3.53
N SER A 71 -6.13 13.89 -2.62
CA SER A 71 -5.36 12.87 -1.89
C SER A 71 -6.24 11.97 -1.01
N MET A 72 -7.32 12.53 -0.45
CA MET A 72 -8.31 11.76 0.31
C MET A 72 -9.20 10.92 -0.60
N VAL A 73 -9.54 11.43 -1.79
CA VAL A 73 -10.24 10.64 -2.82
C VAL A 73 -9.41 9.42 -3.19
N THR A 74 -8.11 9.58 -3.48
CA THR A 74 -7.22 8.45 -3.78
C THR A 74 -7.14 7.45 -2.63
N ALA A 75 -7.03 7.92 -1.38
CA ALA A 75 -7.04 7.04 -0.23
C ALA A 75 -8.40 6.30 -0.07
N LEU A 76 -9.52 6.97 -0.32
CA LEU A 76 -10.85 6.37 -0.28
C LEU A 76 -11.00 5.29 -1.36
N GLU A 77 -10.54 5.56 -2.59
CA GLU A 77 -10.56 4.60 -3.69
C GLU A 77 -9.81 3.32 -3.32
N GLU A 78 -8.60 3.42 -2.75
CA GLU A 78 -7.85 2.24 -2.30
C GLU A 78 -8.45 1.53 -1.09
N ILE A 79 -9.26 2.20 -0.26
CA ILE A 79 -9.97 1.55 0.84
C ILE A 79 -11.16 0.74 0.30
N VAL A 80 -11.86 1.27 -0.70
CA VAL A 80 -13.00 0.59 -1.33
C VAL A 80 -12.53 -0.56 -2.21
N ASP A 81 -11.43 -0.37 -2.94
CA ASP A 81 -10.83 -1.37 -3.80
C ASP A 81 -9.33 -1.52 -3.47
N PRO A 82 -9.01 -2.43 -2.51
CA PRO A 82 -7.66 -2.62 -1.99
C PRO A 82 -6.60 -2.86 -3.07
N PRO A 83 -5.38 -2.36 -2.87
CA PRO A 83 -4.31 -2.52 -3.84
C PRO A 83 -3.93 -3.98 -4.02
N GLU A 84 -3.52 -4.32 -5.24
CA GLU A 84 -2.92 -5.62 -5.54
C GLU A 84 -1.43 -5.57 -5.21
N VAL A 85 -0.97 -6.45 -4.31
CA VAL A 85 0.41 -6.49 -3.85
C VAL A 85 1.09 -7.76 -4.36
N VAL A 86 2.15 -7.59 -5.14
CA VAL A 86 3.00 -8.68 -5.64
C VAL A 86 4.29 -8.69 -4.84
N VAL A 87 4.48 -9.72 -4.02
CA VAL A 87 5.74 -9.95 -3.29
C VAL A 87 6.56 -10.97 -4.06
N ILE A 88 7.73 -10.58 -4.53
CA ILE A 88 8.70 -11.41 -5.25
C ILE A 88 9.88 -11.71 -4.32
N ARG A 89 10.23 -13.00 -4.18
CA ARG A 89 11.37 -13.47 -3.39
C ARG A 89 12.30 -14.31 -4.23
N GLY A 90 13.61 -14.19 -4.01
CA GLY A 90 14.60 -14.95 -4.78
C GLY A 90 15.93 -14.23 -4.93
N GLU A 91 16.66 -14.62 -5.96
CA GLU A 91 17.97 -14.07 -6.32
C GLU A 91 17.85 -12.64 -6.87
N PRO A 92 18.71 -11.68 -6.45
CA PRO A 92 18.56 -10.26 -6.79
C PRO A 92 18.36 -9.94 -8.27
N ASN A 93 19.09 -10.63 -9.16
CA ASN A 93 19.00 -10.39 -10.60
C ASN A 93 17.69 -10.94 -11.21
N GLU A 94 17.22 -12.07 -10.71
CA GLU A 94 16.01 -12.72 -11.21
C GLU A 94 14.76 -11.96 -10.75
N ILE A 95 14.71 -11.61 -9.46
CA ILE A 95 13.58 -10.85 -8.91
C ILE A 95 13.46 -9.44 -9.52
N ASP A 96 14.58 -8.80 -9.88
CA ASP A 96 14.54 -7.51 -10.57
C ASP A 96 14.05 -7.66 -12.02
N THR A 97 14.42 -8.75 -12.69
CA THR A 97 13.91 -9.09 -14.03
C THR A 97 12.39 -9.28 -13.99
N TRP A 98 11.88 -10.02 -13.01
CA TRP A 98 10.44 -10.19 -12.80
C TRP A 98 9.75 -8.87 -12.46
N ARG A 99 10.31 -8.09 -11.53
CA ARG A 99 9.78 -6.76 -11.14
C ARG A 99 9.64 -5.85 -12.36
N ARG A 100 10.65 -5.79 -13.24
CA ARG A 100 10.61 -5.00 -14.48
C ARG A 100 9.57 -5.52 -15.45
N ALA A 101 9.49 -6.84 -15.65
CA ALA A 101 8.51 -7.44 -16.56
C ALA A 101 7.07 -7.17 -16.10
N LEU A 102 6.79 -7.34 -14.81
CA LEU A 102 5.47 -7.10 -14.22
C LEU A 102 5.12 -5.60 -14.14
N GLY A 103 6.13 -4.74 -13.96
CA GLY A 103 5.98 -3.29 -13.93
C GLY A 103 5.95 -2.61 -15.31
N ALA A 104 6.16 -3.35 -16.40
CA ALA A 104 6.08 -2.81 -17.75
C ALA A 104 4.64 -2.47 -18.19
N VAL A 105 3.65 -3.09 -17.54
CA VAL A 105 2.23 -2.76 -17.71
C VAL A 105 1.85 -1.72 -16.65
N TYR A 106 1.29 -0.59 -17.09
CA TYR A 106 0.86 0.46 -16.17
C TYR A 106 -0.44 0.07 -15.45
N THR A 107 -0.29 -0.40 -14.21
CA THR A 107 -1.39 -0.67 -13.28
C THR A 107 -1.21 0.18 -12.02
N PRO A 108 -1.89 1.34 -11.89
CA PRO A 108 -1.57 2.36 -10.88
C PRO A 108 -1.75 1.93 -9.42
N ARG A 109 -2.53 0.88 -9.17
CA ARG A 109 -2.80 0.34 -7.82
C ARG A 109 -1.99 -0.92 -7.49
N ARG A 110 -1.13 -1.37 -8.40
CA ARG A 110 -0.28 -2.55 -8.17
C ARG A 110 1.01 -2.14 -7.47
N LEU A 111 1.28 -2.78 -6.33
CA LEU A 111 2.53 -2.64 -5.61
C LEU A 111 3.38 -3.87 -5.88
N ILE A 112 4.62 -3.68 -6.35
CA ILE A 112 5.55 -4.78 -6.61
C ILE A 112 6.75 -4.64 -5.68
N LEU A 113 6.91 -5.59 -4.77
CA LEU A 113 8.01 -5.66 -3.82
C LEU A 113 8.92 -6.82 -4.19
N ALA A 114 10.11 -6.51 -4.70
CA ALA A 114 11.17 -7.50 -4.90
C ALA A 114 12.08 -7.50 -3.66
N ILE A 115 12.13 -8.63 -2.95
CA ILE A 115 12.84 -8.78 -1.69
C ILE A 115 13.80 -9.97 -1.83
N PRO A 116 15.12 -9.77 -1.69
CA PRO A 116 16.10 -10.86 -1.76
C PRO A 116 15.78 -12.04 -0.83
N ALA A 117 16.21 -13.24 -1.22
CA ALA A 117 16.01 -14.46 -0.43
C ALA A 117 16.66 -14.37 0.96
N ASP A 118 17.80 -13.70 1.06
CA ASP A 118 18.61 -13.52 2.27
C ASP A 118 18.25 -12.26 3.09
N ALA A 119 17.23 -11.50 2.68
CA ALA A 119 16.78 -10.33 3.42
C ALA A 119 16.29 -10.72 4.83
N GLY A 120 16.99 -10.25 5.85
CA GLY A 120 16.66 -10.45 7.27
C GLY A 120 15.89 -9.28 7.88
N GLY A 121 15.30 -9.51 9.06
CA GLY A 121 14.55 -8.49 9.80
C GLY A 121 13.24 -8.08 9.13
N LEU A 122 12.67 -8.98 8.32
CA LEU A 122 11.39 -8.72 7.69
C LEU A 122 10.26 -8.88 8.72
N PRO A 123 9.19 -8.08 8.64
CA PRO A 123 7.98 -8.36 9.39
C PRO A 123 7.44 -9.77 9.09
N GLU A 124 6.83 -10.40 10.09
CA GLU A 124 6.33 -11.80 10.01
C GLU A 124 5.50 -12.06 8.74
N ALA A 125 4.61 -11.12 8.38
CA ALA A 125 3.83 -11.25 7.16
C ALA A 125 4.71 -11.45 5.93
N LEU A 126 5.80 -10.70 5.76
CA LEU A 126 6.71 -10.86 4.62
C LEU A 126 7.60 -12.10 4.76
N GLU A 127 7.94 -12.54 5.98
CA GLU A 127 8.67 -13.79 6.22
C GLU A 127 7.88 -15.03 5.80
N LEU A 128 6.55 -15.02 5.95
CA LEU A 128 5.68 -16.11 5.51
C LEU A 128 5.70 -16.30 3.99
N ARG A 129 6.08 -15.28 3.22
CA ARG A 129 6.27 -15.34 1.77
C ARG A 129 7.71 -15.79 1.53
N ARG A 130 7.93 -17.11 1.56
CA ARG A 130 9.27 -17.70 1.56
C ARG A 130 9.89 -17.70 0.14
N PRO A 131 11.20 -17.44 0.00
CA PRO A 131 11.89 -17.67 -1.27
C PRO A 131 11.83 -19.15 -1.68
N GLN A 132 11.72 -19.40 -2.99
CA GLN A 132 11.73 -20.73 -3.59
C GLN A 132 12.41 -20.64 -4.97
N GLY A 133 13.40 -21.49 -5.22
CA GLY A 133 14.21 -21.42 -6.44
C GLY A 133 14.86 -20.04 -6.63
N ASP A 134 15.05 -19.66 -7.88
CA ASP A 134 15.69 -18.38 -8.26
C ASP A 134 14.71 -17.20 -8.13
N ALA A 135 13.41 -17.43 -8.34
CA ALA A 135 12.36 -16.45 -8.07
C ALA A 135 11.00 -17.12 -7.82
N VAL A 136 10.23 -16.52 -6.92
CA VAL A 136 8.84 -16.89 -6.63
C VAL A 136 8.04 -15.64 -6.32
N ALA A 137 6.79 -15.59 -6.74
CA ALA A 137 5.88 -14.48 -6.45
C ALA A 137 4.65 -14.94 -5.67
N TYR A 138 4.13 -14.02 -4.87
CA TYR A 138 2.88 -14.12 -4.13
C TYR A 138 2.02 -12.92 -4.50
N VAL A 139 0.84 -13.16 -5.08
CA VAL A 139 -0.10 -12.10 -5.45
C VAL A 139 -1.14 -11.99 -4.33
N CYS A 140 -1.24 -10.82 -3.71
CA CYS A 140 -2.13 -10.55 -2.59
C CYS A 140 -3.16 -9.49 -2.96
N ARG A 141 -4.43 -9.73 -2.62
CA ARG A 141 -5.55 -8.81 -2.79
C ARG A 141 -6.33 -8.73 -1.48
N GLY A 142 -6.40 -7.53 -0.89
CA GLY A 142 -6.97 -7.35 0.44
C GLY A 142 -6.20 -8.14 1.50
N THR A 143 -6.82 -9.19 2.06
CA THR A 143 -6.23 -10.06 3.09
C THR A 143 -5.89 -11.46 2.58
N SER A 144 -6.10 -11.74 1.29
CA SER A 144 -5.89 -13.05 0.69
C SER A 144 -4.69 -13.01 -0.25
N CYS A 145 -3.89 -14.07 -0.25
CA CYS A 145 -2.78 -14.24 -1.18
C CYS A 145 -2.88 -15.59 -1.90
N THR A 146 -2.32 -15.65 -3.10
CA THR A 146 -2.17 -16.89 -3.84
C THR A 146 -1.19 -17.85 -3.17
N GLN A 147 -1.21 -19.11 -3.61
CA GLN A 147 -0.09 -20.02 -3.41
C GLN A 147 1.16 -19.46 -4.14
N PRO A 148 2.37 -19.96 -3.79
CA PRO A 148 3.60 -19.52 -4.43
C PRO A 148 3.56 -19.80 -5.94
N LEU A 149 3.85 -18.78 -6.75
CA LEU A 149 3.94 -18.87 -8.21
C LEU A 149 5.42 -18.84 -8.60
N THR A 150 5.92 -19.94 -9.16
CA THR A 150 7.34 -20.13 -9.50
C THR A 150 7.65 -19.90 -10.98
N ASP A 151 6.67 -19.50 -11.78
CA ASP A 151 6.83 -19.13 -13.19
C ASP A 151 6.25 -17.73 -13.44
N LEU A 152 7.01 -16.87 -14.13
CA LEU A 152 6.61 -15.50 -14.43
C LEU A 152 5.33 -15.42 -15.29
N ALA A 153 5.11 -16.38 -16.19
CA ALA A 153 3.91 -16.44 -17.02
C ALA A 153 2.66 -16.72 -16.17
N ASP A 154 2.76 -17.58 -15.15
CA ASP A 154 1.67 -17.84 -14.22
C ASP A 154 1.31 -16.59 -13.41
N VAL A 155 2.32 -15.84 -12.95
CA VAL A 155 2.10 -14.54 -12.30
C VAL A 155 1.41 -13.58 -13.25
N ALA A 156 1.88 -13.45 -14.49
CA ALA A 156 1.28 -12.56 -15.47
C ALA A 156 -0.17 -12.96 -15.82
N ALA A 157 -0.50 -14.26 -15.79
CA ALA A 157 -1.86 -14.75 -16.01
C ALA A 157 -2.78 -14.42 -14.81
N GLU A 158 -2.31 -14.68 -13.58
CA GLU A 158 -3.02 -14.36 -12.33
C GLU A 158 -3.37 -12.87 -12.25
N LEU A 159 -2.47 -12.00 -12.72
CA LEU A 159 -2.61 -10.56 -12.72
C LEU A 159 -3.54 -9.99 -13.81
N LYS A 160 -3.91 -10.80 -14.82
CA LYS A 160 -4.88 -10.45 -15.87
C LYS A 160 -6.31 -10.90 -15.54
N GLY A 161 -6.46 -11.95 -14.73
CA GLY A 161 -7.77 -12.47 -14.32
C GLY A 161 -8.53 -11.59 -13.33
N SER A 162 -7.91 -10.50 -12.87
CA SER A 162 -8.43 -9.56 -11.89
C SER A 162 -8.97 -8.24 -12.49
N GLU A 163 -9.07 -8.15 -13.82
CA GLU A 163 -9.71 -7.04 -14.56
C GLU A 163 -11.21 -7.26 -14.79
#